data_AF-A0A0I9SKJ3-F1
#
_entry.id   AF-A0A0I9SKJ3-F1
#
_cell.length_a   1.000
_cell.length_b   1.000
_cell.length_c   1.000
_cell.angle_alpha   90.00
_cell.angle_beta   90.00
_cell.angle_gamma   90.00
#
_symmetry.space_group_name_H-M   'P 1'
#
loop_
_entity.id
_entity.type
_entity.pdbx_description
1 polymer ?
#
loop_
_entity_poly.entity_id
_entity_poly.type
_entity_poly.pdbx_seq_one_letter_code
_entity_poly.pdbx_strand_id
1 'polypeptide(L)'
;MSSTAPASEGEKILIVDDDARLRRLLERFLDEQGYRVRTVENTEQMDRLLSRELFQLVVLDLMMPGEDGLSACRRLREGNNQIPIIMLTAKGDEASR
;
A
#
# COMPACT_ATOMS: atom_id res chain seq x y z
N MET A 1 24.39 15.22 23.75
CA MET A 1 24.76 14.20 22.76
C MET A 1 23.47 13.60 22.23
N SER A 2 22.84 14.24 21.24
CA SER A 2 21.72 13.62 20.52
C SER A 2 22.30 12.63 19.52
N SER A 3 22.12 11.34 19.80
CA SER A 3 22.38 10.29 18.83
C SER A 3 21.34 10.43 17.72
N THR A 4 21.69 11.12 16.64
CA THR A 4 21.00 10.94 15.37
C THR A 4 21.39 9.54 14.90
N ALA A 5 20.57 8.56 15.24
CA ALA A 5 20.59 7.28 14.52
C ALA A 5 20.59 7.62 13.02
N PRO A 6 21.36 6.92 12.18
CA PRO A 6 21.26 7.11 10.74
C PRO A 6 19.77 7.02 10.42
N ALA A 7 19.22 8.03 9.73
CA ALA A 7 17.84 7.99 9.29
C ALA A 7 17.69 6.61 8.64
N SER A 8 16.92 5.71 9.26
CA SER A 8 16.60 4.46 8.60
C SER A 8 16.10 4.87 7.23
N GLU A 9 16.48 4.16 6.18
CA GLU A 9 15.80 4.33 4.91
C GLU A 9 14.31 4.12 5.21
N GLY A 10 13.58 5.22 5.42
CA GLY A 10 12.29 5.20 6.09
C GLY A 10 11.41 4.16 5.43
N GLU A 11 10.77 3.33 6.25
CA GLU A 11 9.99 2.18 5.79
C GLU A 11 9.04 2.65 4.67
N LYS A 12 9.34 2.22 3.46
CA LYS A 12 8.70 2.65 2.23
C LYS A 12 7.42 1.87 2.04
N ILE A 13 6.32 2.60 1.98
CA ILE A 13 4.97 2.07 1.89
C ILE A 13 4.43 2.34 0.49
N LEU A 14 3.88 1.31 -0.14
CA LEU A 14 3.12 1.44 -1.38
C LEU A 14 1.63 1.45 -1.07
N ILE A 15 0.90 2.46 -1.51
CA ILE A 15 -0.55 2.52 -1.41
C ILE A 15 -1.15 2.29 -2.80
N VAL A 16 -2.10 1.37 -2.89
CA VAL A 16 -2.80 0.98 -4.11
C VAL A 16 -4.30 1.05 -3.83
N ASP A 17 -4.98 2.01 -4.42
CA ASP A 17 -6.40 2.32 -4.17
C ASP A 17 -6.89 3.18 -5.33
N ASP A 18 -8.09 3.02 -5.88
CA ASP A 18 -8.54 3.84 -7.02
C ASP A 18 -9.13 5.21 -6.62
N ASP A 19 -9.55 5.41 -5.36
CA ASP A 19 -10.03 6.70 -4.84
C ASP A 19 -8.84 7.64 -4.54
N ALA A 20 -8.64 8.60 -5.45
CA ALA A 20 -7.58 9.59 -5.34
C ALA A 20 -7.64 10.44 -4.03
N ARG A 21 -8.82 10.63 -3.42
CA ARG A 21 -8.95 11.38 -2.16
C ARG A 21 -8.42 10.55 -1.00
N LEU A 22 -8.78 9.27 -0.94
CA LEU A 22 -8.31 8.36 0.11
C LEU A 22 -6.80 8.13 -0.01
N ARG A 23 -6.29 7.89 -1.22
CA ARG A 23 -4.84 7.83 -1.50
C ARG A 23 -4.10 9.04 -0.94
N ARG A 24 -4.54 10.27 -1.27
CA ARG A 24 -3.90 11.52 -0.81
C ARG A 24 -4.02 11.74 0.70
N LEU A 25 -5.09 11.23 1.32
CA LEU A 25 -5.24 11.30 2.78
C LEU A 25 -4.21 10.39 3.46
N LEU A 26 -4.12 9.14 3.02
CA LEU A 26 -3.20 8.16 3.59
C LEU A 26 -1.73 8.52 3.32
N GLU A 27 -1.43 9.01 2.12
CA GLU A 27 -0.09 9.51 1.76
C GLU A 27 0.37 10.60 2.73
N ARG A 28 -0.42 11.65 2.90
CA ARG A 28 -0.10 12.74 3.84
C ARG A 28 0.03 12.24 5.27
N PHE A 29 -0.91 11.41 5.72
CA PHE A 29 -0.90 10.89 7.09
C PHE A 29 0.37 10.08 7.38
N LEU A 30 0.76 9.17 6.49
CA LEU A 30 1.95 8.32 6.68
C LEU A 30 3.26 9.11 6.46
N ASP A 31 3.29 10.04 5.51
CA ASP A 31 4.44 10.94 5.33
C ASP A 31 4.67 11.80 6.59
N GLU A 32 3.60 12.32 7.22
CA GLU A 32 3.68 13.06 8.49
C GLU A 32 4.21 12.20 9.66
N GLN A 33 4.05 10.87 9.60
CA GLN A 33 4.66 9.94 10.55
C GLN A 33 6.13 9.58 10.21
N GLY A 34 6.68 10.12 9.13
CA GLY A 34 8.07 9.90 8.71
C GLY A 34 8.28 8.69 7.79
N TYR A 35 7.21 8.08 7.29
CA TYR A 35 7.30 7.04 6.26
C TYR A 35 7.61 7.64 4.89
N ARG A 36 8.12 6.82 3.97
CA ARG A 36 8.26 7.20 2.56
C ARG A 36 7.12 6.59 1.77
N VAL A 37 6.17 7.38 1.32
CA VAL A 37 5.00 6.83 0.61
C VAL A 37 5.17 6.91 -0.90
N ARG A 38 4.70 5.87 -1.60
CA ARG A 38 4.38 5.92 -3.03
C ARG A 38 2.93 5.51 -3.19
N THR A 39 2.22 6.18 -4.09
CA THR A 39 0.82 5.88 -4.38
C THR A 39 0.65 5.52 -5.85
N VAL A 40 -0.25 4.58 -6.12
CA VAL A 40 -0.69 4.16 -7.46
C VAL A 40 -2.17 3.85 -7.44
N GLU A 41 -2.81 3.91 -8.61
CA GLU A 41 -4.28 3.78 -8.70
C GLU A 41 -4.78 2.40 -9.11
N ASN A 42 -3.89 1.48 -9.47
CA ASN A 42 -4.24 0.15 -9.93
C ASN A 42 -3.08 -0.83 -9.80
N THR A 43 -3.39 -2.10 -10.01
CA THR A 43 -2.45 -3.22 -9.88
C THR A 43 -1.37 -3.23 -10.96
N GLU A 44 -1.64 -2.75 -12.17
CA GLU A 44 -0.63 -2.64 -13.24
C GLU A 44 0.49 -1.65 -12.85
N GLN A 45 0.13 -0.51 -12.26
CA GLN A 45 1.10 0.45 -11.73
C GLN A 45 1.81 -0.10 -10.49
N MET A 46 1.12 -0.83 -9.62
CA MET A 46 1.72 -1.55 -8.48
C MET A 46 2.82 -2.50 -8.96
N ASP A 47 2.54 -3.37 -9.93
CA ASP A 47 3.50 -4.34 -10.48
C ASP A 47 4.74 -3.66 -11.08
N ARG A 48 4.52 -2.56 -11.82
CA ARG A 48 5.61 -1.76 -12.38
C ARG A 48 6.51 -1.14 -11.30
N LEU A 49 5.97 -0.77 -10.14
CA LEU A 49 6.79 -0.25 -9.04
C LEU A 49 7.47 -1.37 -8.26
N LEU A 50 6.77 -2.45 -7.95
CA LEU A 50 7.32 -3.60 -7.22
C LEU A 50 8.47 -4.27 -7.98
N SER A 51 8.51 -4.17 -9.32
CA SER A 51 9.62 -4.67 -10.14
C SER A 51 10.85 -3.76 -10.18
N ARG A 52 10.74 -2.50 -9.71
CA ARG A 52 11.79 -1.48 -9.79
C ARG A 52 12.32 -1.04 -8.43
N GLU A 53 11.50 -1.16 -7.40
CA GLU A 53 11.73 -0.58 -6.09
C GLU A 53 11.33 -1.59 -4.99
N LEU A 54 12.06 -1.57 -3.87
CA LEU A 54 11.71 -2.37 -2.69
C LEU A 54 10.77 -1.57 -1.78
N PHE A 55 9.75 -2.26 -1.26
CA PHE A 55 8.79 -1.74 -0.30
C PHE A 55 8.72 -2.67 0.90
N GLN A 56 8.38 -2.11 2.06
CA GLN A 56 8.27 -2.86 3.31
C GLN A 56 6.82 -3.23 3.62
N LEU A 57 5.87 -2.53 3.01
CA LEU A 57 4.44 -2.72 3.19
C LEU A 57 3.70 -2.26 1.93
N VAL A 58 2.64 -2.99 1.58
CA VAL A 58 1.60 -2.51 0.67
C VAL A 58 0.32 -2.30 1.45
N VAL A 59 -0.29 -1.12 1.31
CA VAL A 59 -1.70 -0.87 1.64
C VAL A 59 -2.48 -1.04 0.36
N LEU A 60 -3.35 -2.03 0.30
CA LEU A 60 -4.04 -2.45 -0.93
C LEU A 60 -5.54 -2.39 -0.72
N ASP A 61 -6.24 -1.59 -1.51
CA ASP A 61 -7.69 -1.60 -1.53
C ASP A 61 -8.21 -2.92 -2.10
N LEU A 62 -9.28 -3.41 -1.48
CA LEU A 62 -9.95 -4.64 -1.89
C LEU A 62 -10.77 -4.43 -3.17
N MET A 63 -11.40 -3.26 -3.33
CA MET A 63 -12.44 -3.03 -4.34
C MET A 63 -11.99 -2.04 -5.43
N MET A 64 -11.06 -2.46 -6.27
CA MET A 64 -10.61 -1.68 -7.42
C MET A 64 -11.27 -2.15 -8.74
N PRO A 65 -11.47 -1.24 -9.71
CA PRO A 65 -11.90 -1.62 -11.06
C PRO A 65 -10.81 -2.44 -11.78
N GLY A 66 -11.24 -3.48 -12.49
CA GLY A 66 -10.34 -4.39 -13.20
C GLY A 66 -9.94 -5.58 -12.33
N GLU A 67 -8.73 -5.58 -11.79
CA GLU A 67 -8.24 -6.60 -10.87
C GLU A 67 -8.48 -6.17 -9.42
N ASP A 68 -9.21 -6.99 -8.66
CA ASP A 68 -9.47 -6.73 -7.24
C ASP A 68 -8.23 -7.01 -6.37
N GLY A 69 -8.19 -6.42 -5.18
CA GLY A 69 -7.03 -6.52 -4.29
C GLY A 69 -6.73 -7.94 -3.83
N LEU A 70 -7.74 -8.81 -3.67
CA LEU A 70 -7.52 -10.18 -3.23
C LEU A 70 -6.88 -11.01 -4.35
N SER A 71 -7.34 -10.84 -5.59
CA SER A 71 -6.73 -11.43 -6.80
C SER A 71 -5.27 -10.99 -6.95
N ALA A 72 -4.98 -9.69 -6.79
CA ALA A 72 -3.62 -9.16 -6.85
C ALA A 72 -2.73 -9.73 -5.73
N CYS A 73 -3.24 -9.80 -4.50
CA CYS A 73 -2.53 -10.39 -3.37
C CYS A 73 -2.19 -11.86 -3.62
N ARG A 74 -3.15 -12.65 -4.12
CA ARG A 74 -2.94 -14.06 -4.47
C ARG A 74 -1.83 -14.21 -5.52
N ARG A 75 -1.88 -13.42 -6.59
CA ARG A 75 -0.87 -13.40 -7.65
C ARG A 75 0.53 -13.06 -7.11
N LEU A 76 0.64 -12.11 -6.20
CA LEU A 76 1.91 -11.79 -5.53
C LEU A 76 2.44 -12.99 -4.73
N ARG A 77 1.59 -13.71 -3.99
CA ARG A 77 2.00 -14.90 -3.24
C ARG A 77 2.40 -16.06 -4.14
N GLU A 78 1.68 -16.28 -5.23
CA GLU A 78 2.04 -17.28 -6.26
C GLU A 78 3.40 -16.96 -6.91
N GLY A 79 3.73 -15.68 -7.06
CA GLY A 79 5.06 -15.19 -7.47
C GLY A 79 6.12 -15.21 -6.37
N ASN A 80 5.85 -15.82 -5.21
CA ASN A 80 6.72 -15.87 -4.03
C ASN A 80 7.11 -14.49 -3.46
N ASN A 81 6.32 -13.45 -3.74
CA ASN A 81 6.49 -12.15 -3.11
C ASN A 81 5.86 -12.20 -1.71
N GLN A 82 6.68 -12.02 -0.67
CA GLN A 82 6.28 -12.09 0.74
C GLN A 82 6.11 -10.71 1.38
N ILE A 83 6.02 -9.64 0.58
CA ILE A 83 5.80 -8.29 1.11
C ILE A 83 4.54 -8.28 2.00
N PRO A 84 4.60 -7.71 3.22
CA PRO A 84 3.41 -7.49 4.04
C PRO A 84 2.35 -6.69 3.28
N ILE A 85 1.10 -7.13 3.37
CA ILE A 85 -0.03 -6.43 2.75
C ILE A 85 -1.09 -6.18 3.82
N ILE A 86 -1.48 -4.91 3.99
CA ILE A 86 -2.67 -4.52 4.75
C ILE A 86 -3.78 -4.28 3.72
N MET A 87 -4.85 -5.05 3.83
CA MET A 87 -6.04 -4.82 3.02
C MET A 87 -6.85 -3.66 3.59
N LEU A 88 -7.16 -2.70 2.75
CA LEU A 88 -8.10 -1.63 3.04
C LEU A 88 -9.45 -2.00 2.42
N THR A 89 -10.52 -1.84 3.17
CA THR A 89 -11.87 -2.08 2.66
C THR A 89 -12.83 -1.08 3.29
N ALA A 90 -13.66 -0.46 2.45
CA ALA A 90 -14.79 0.35 2.89
C ALA A 90 -16.06 -0.50 3.08
N LYS A 91 -15.94 -1.83 3.25
CA LYS A 91 -17.07 -2.64 3.67
C LYS A 91 -17.34 -2.36 5.15
N GLY A 92 -18.12 -1.32 5.41
CA GLY A 92 -18.88 -1.24 6.66
C GLY A 92 -19.68 -2.53 6.79
N ASP A 93 -19.64 -3.12 7.97
CA ASP A 93 -20.41 -4.33 8.27
C ASP A 93 -21.89 -4.06 7.99
N GLU A 94 -22.43 -4.54 6.87
CA GLU A 94 -23.87 -4.57 6.61
C GLU A 94 -24.62 -5.53 7.58
N ALA A 95 -23.97 -5.96 8.67
CA ALA A 95 -24.56 -6.68 9.79
C ALA A 95 -24.75 -5.82 11.06
N SER A 96 -24.53 -4.49 11.02
CA SER A 96 -25.00 -3.59 12.08
C SER A 96 -26.21 -2.77 11.63
N ARG A 97 -27.37 -3.42 11.62
CA ARG A 97 -28.66 -2.73 11.67
C ARG A 97 -29.63 -3.49 12.55
#